data_AF-A0A2A3TCW8-F1
#
_entry.id   AF-A0A2A3TCW8-F1
#
_cell.length_a   1.000
_cell.length_b   1.000
_cell.length_c   1.000
_cell.angle_alpha   90.00
_cell.angle_beta   90.00
_cell.angle_gamma   90.00
#
_symmetry.space_group_name_H-M   'P 1'
#
loop_
_entity.id
_entity.type
_entity.pdbx_description
1 polymer ?
#
loop_
_entity_poly.entity_id
_entity_poly.type
_entity_poly.pdbx_seq_one_letter_code
_entity_poly.pdbx_strand_id
1 'polypeptide(L)' 'MVHHLLPTVQVKLAGIADHMKNIQKMADEEKSYPEIMDQICVIHSELTSVEQIMIQDLSEHNNSNQ' A
#
# COMPACT_ATOMS: atom_id res chain seq x y z
N MET A 1 -12.48 -14.80 12.81
CA MET A 1 -11.25 -14.83 11.98
C MET A 1 -10.34 -13.74 12.52
N VAL A 2 -9.14 -14.08 13.02
CA VAL A 2 -8.18 -13.09 13.53
C VAL A 2 -7.15 -12.89 12.42
N HIS A 3 -7.28 -11.78 11.68
CA HIS A 3 -6.34 -11.38 10.63
C HIS A 3 -5.03 -10.94 11.26
N HIS A 4 -4.13 -11.89 11.53
CA HIS A 4 -2.90 -11.61 12.26
C HIS A 4 -1.93 -10.71 11.47
N LEU A 5 -2.09 -10.63 10.14
CA LEU A 5 -1.35 -9.70 9.28
C LEU A 5 -2.03 -8.32 9.12
N LEU A 6 -3.22 -8.10 9.69
CA LEU A 6 -3.91 -6.80 9.64
C LEU A 6 -3.08 -5.64 10.18
N PRO A 7 -2.32 -5.76 11.30
CA PRO A 7 -1.45 -4.69 11.75
C PRO A 7 -0.40 -4.28 10.69
N THR A 8 0.16 -5.26 9.98
CA THR A 8 1.12 -5.01 8.89
C THR A 8 0.47 -4.26 7.72
N VAL A 9 -0.77 -4.65 7.36
CA VAL A 9 -1.57 -3.94 6.36
C VAL A 9 -1.80 -2.49 6.78
N GLN A 10 -2.16 -2.23 8.03
CA GLN A 10 -2.40 -0.88 8.54
C GLN A 10 -1.16 0.02 8.43
N VAL A 11 0.02 -0.51 8.77
CA VAL A 11 1.29 0.20 8.64
C VAL A 11 1.58 0.58 7.18
N LYS A 12 1.38 -0.36 6.24
CA LYS A 12 1.59 -0.09 4.81
C LYS A 12 0.59 0.93 4.25
N LEU A 13 -0.68 0.84 4.62
CA LEU A 13 -1.69 1.81 4.21
C LEU A 13 -1.40 3.22 4.75
N ALA A 14 -0.82 3.33 5.95
CA ALA A 14 -0.36 4.62 6.48
C ALA A 14 0.78 5.21 5.63
N GLY A 15 1.76 4.38 5.22
CA GLY A 15 2.82 4.79 4.30
C GLY A 15 2.28 5.30 2.95
N ILE A 16 1.33 4.57 2.36
CA ILE A 16 0.64 4.98 1.12
C ILE A 16 -0.05 6.34 1.29
N ALA A 17 -0.72 6.57 2.43
CA ALA A 17 -1.37 7.84 2.72
C ALA A 17 -0.37 9.01 2.79
N ASP A 18 0.83 8.77 3.30
CA ASP A 18 1.90 9.77 3.32
C ASP A 18 2.47 10.04 1.91
N HIS A 19 2.62 9.02 1.07
CA HIS A 19 2.97 9.21 -0.34
C HIS A 19 1.91 10.02 -1.09
N MET A 20 0.63 9.81 -0.83
CA MET A 20 -0.46 10.61 -1.42
C MET A 20 -0.39 12.08 -1.02
N LYS A 21 -0.10 12.38 0.26
CA LYS A 21 0.12 13.76 0.72
C LYS A 21 1.31 14.41 0.01
N ASN A 22 2.39 13.64 -0.22
CA ASN A 22 3.55 14.13 -0.96
C ASN A 22 3.22 14.45 -2.42
N ILE A 23 2.45 13.59 -3.09
CA ILE A 23 1.97 13.86 -4.47
C ILE A 23 1.14 15.14 -4.52
N GLN A 24 0.21 15.34 -3.58
CA GLN A 24 -0.58 16.57 -3.51
C GLN A 24 0.33 17.80 -3.36
N LYS A 25 1.31 17.74 -2.45
CA LYS A 25 2.29 18.81 -2.28
C LYS A 25 3.11 19.06 -3.55
N MET A 26 3.54 18.01 -4.25
CA MET A 26 4.27 18.13 -5.51
C MET A 26 3.43 18.79 -6.60
N ALA A 27 2.14 18.47 -6.67
CA ALA A 27 1.21 19.13 -7.59
C ALA A 27 1.05 20.62 -7.24
N ASP A 28 0.90 20.95 -5.95
CA ASP A 28 0.79 22.33 -5.48
C ASP A 28 2.08 23.15 -5.73
N GLU A 29 3.24 22.48 -5.71
CA GLU A 29 4.55 23.05 -6.04
C GLU A 29 4.86 23.08 -7.56
N GLU A 30 3.90 22.74 -8.41
CA GLU A 30 4.04 22.66 -9.87
C GLU A 30 5.22 21.78 -10.32
N LYS A 31 5.48 20.69 -9.59
CA LYS A 31 6.50 19.69 -9.97
C LYS A 31 6.15 19.05 -11.31
N SER A 32 7.19 18.56 -11.98
CA SER A 32 7.01 17.96 -13.29
C SER A 32 6.23 16.65 -13.22
N TYR A 33 5.45 16.35 -14.26
CA TYR A 33 4.71 15.09 -14.33
C TYR A 33 5.59 13.83 -14.18
N PRO A 34 6.83 13.76 -14.72
CA PRO A 34 7.71 12.63 -14.45
C PRO A 34 8.01 12.42 -12.96
N GLU A 35 8.29 13.49 -12.22
CA GLU A 35 8.55 13.39 -10.77
C GLU A 35 7.31 12.91 -10.00
N ILE A 36 6.12 13.41 -10.37
CA ILE A 36 4.85 12.98 -9.78
C ILE A 36 4.58 11.50 -10.13
N MET A 37 4.86 11.10 -11.37
CA MET A 37 4.68 9.73 -11.84
C MET A 37 5.56 8.74 -11.07
N ASP A 38 6.80 9.11 -10.75
CA ASP A 38 7.69 8.28 -9.93
C ASP A 38 7.09 7.98 -8.56
N GLN A 39 6.46 8.97 -7.91
CA GLN A 39 5.75 8.74 -6.63
C GLN A 39 4.51 7.87 -6.80
N ILE A 40 3.75 8.04 -7.89
CA ILE A 40 2.60 7.17 -8.19
C ILE A 40 3.04 5.72 -8.36
N CYS A 41 4.18 5.48 -9.03
CA CYS A 41 4.76 4.14 -9.19
C CYS A 41 5.14 3.51 -7.84
N VAL A 42 5.67 4.30 -6.89
CA VAL A 42 5.94 3.81 -5.52
C VAL A 42 4.64 3.34 -4.86
N ILE A 43 3.57 4.13 -4.93
CA ILE A 43 2.27 3.76 -4.37
C ILE A 43 1.72 2.48 -5.01
N HIS A 44 1.83 2.33 -6.34
CA HIS A 44 1.41 1.12 -7.04
C HIS A 44 2.15 -0.13 -6.50
N SER A 45 3.46 -0.01 -6.27
CA SER A 45 4.26 -1.09 -5.68
C SER A 45 3.82 -1.42 -4.25
N GLU A 46 3.57 -0.41 -3.43
CA GLU A 46 3.12 -0.61 -2.05
C GLU A 46 1.73 -1.25 -1.98
N LEU A 47 0.78 -0.82 -2.84
CA LEU A 47 -0.56 -1.42 -2.94
C LEU A 47 -0.48 -2.89 -3.36
N THR A 48 0.40 -3.20 -4.33
CA THR A 48 0.65 -4.60 -4.75
C THR A 48 1.16 -5.43 -3.56
N SER A 49 2.06 -4.86 -2.74
CA SER A 49 2.56 -5.53 -1.53
C SER A 49 1.46 -5.74 -0.48
N VAL A 50 0.55 -4.78 -0.30
CA VAL A 50 -0.62 -4.92 0.59
C VAL A 50 -1.52 -6.06 0.13
N GLU A 51 -1.83 -6.11 -1.16
CA GLU A 51 -2.65 -7.17 -1.76
C GLU A 51 -2.04 -8.55 -1.49
N GLN A 52 -0.73 -8.72 -1.71
CA GLN A 52 -0.03 -9.99 -1.45
C GLN A 52 -0.12 -10.42 0.01
N ILE A 53 0.00 -9.50 0.96
CA ILE A 53 -0.11 -9.80 2.39
C ILE A 53 -1.54 -10.25 2.74
N MET A 54 -2.55 -9.59 2.17
CA MET A 54 -3.95 -10.00 2.38
C MET A 54 -4.22 -11.38 1.78
N ILE A 55 -3.70 -11.67 0.59
CA ILE A 55 -3.81 -12.99 -0.04
C ILE A 55 -3.15 -14.06 0.84
N GLN A 56 -1.97 -13.77 1.39
CA GLN A 56 -1.27 -14.67 2.31
C GLN A 56 -2.13 -14.96 3.55
N ASP A 57 -2.60 -13.93 4.26
CA ASP A 57 -3.42 -14.06 5.47
C ASP A 57 -4.68 -14.90 5.21
N LEU A 58 -5.36 -14.66 4.08
CA LEU A 58 -6.54 -15.42 3.65
C LEU A 58 -6.20 -16.88 3.32
N SER A 59 -5.08 -17.14 2.64
CA SER A 59 -4.67 -18.50 2.28
C SER A 59 -4.29 -19.36 3.49
N GLU A 60 -3.62 -18.76 4.47
CA GLU A 60 -3.26 -19.43 5.74
C GLU A 60 -4.52 -19.82 6.52
N HIS A 61 -5.55 -18.95 6.51
CA HIS A 61 -6.84 -19.26 7.11
C HIS A 61 -7.63 -20.35 6.36
N ASN A 62 -7.57 -20.37 5.03
CA ASN A 62 -8.23 -21.41 4.23
C ASN A 62 -7.59 -22.79 4.45
N ASN A 63 -6.25 -22.85 4.55
CA ASN A 63 -5.52 -24.09 4.81
C ASN A 63 -5.67 -24.58 6.27
N SER A 64 -5.97 -23.69 7.22
CA SER A 64 -6.18 -24.05 8.63
C SER A 64 -7.55 -24.69 8.91
N ASN A 65 -8.47 -24.66 7.93
CA ASN A 65 -9.82 -25.22 8.03
C ASN A 65 -10.00 -26.53 7.23
N GLN A 66 -8.91 -27.14 6.74
CA GLN A 66 -8.86 -28.49 6.17
C GLN A 66 -8.16 -29.45 7.14
#